data_AF-A0A1B8FCU7-F1
#
_entry.id   AF-A0A1B8FCU7-F1
#
_cell.length_a   1.000
_cell.length_b   1.000
_cell.length_c   1.000
_cell.angle_alpha   90.00
_cell.angle_beta   90.00
_cell.angle_gamma   90.00
#
_symmetry.space_group_name_H-M   'P 1'
#
loop_
_entity.id
_entity.type
_entity.pdbx_description
1 polymer ?
#
loop_
_entity_poly.entity_id
_entity_poly.type
_entity_poly.pdbx_seq_one_letter_code
_entity_poly.pdbx_strand_id
1 'polypeptide(L)'
;MLSLASLAVIGRIWVRPALVNTRLATDDWVIMISLAFSVAFVADVVTQTKYGLGQHVADLPKETNFAESLRLFYFGEAIYYITVGTTKVAILLLYLRLAVKKGLRTLIWATMGFVIATFVASVIASLFQCNPIAFAWDKIIEGGTCFNVTALFYASAGLNIFQDVFIYIFPIRMLWEIQIPRKQKIALIAVFAVGGFVCVTGMLRLNSLKTASVSQDPTWDNFGSAIWSGIESNIGIVCASLPHFKPLLTRYCPGLMGDRSTAAMTPLSDGRAKQSNSGYRTPNGDDNFQMARGNGQGNLKGLDIALP
;
A
#
# COMPACT_ATOMS: atom_id res chain seq x y z
N MET A 1 -12.93 -1.25 -13.47
CA MET A 1 -12.12 -1.20 -12.22
C MET A 1 -10.80 -1.96 -12.35
N LEU A 2 -10.82 -3.24 -12.76
CA LEU A 2 -9.61 -4.04 -12.93
C LEU A 2 -8.54 -3.34 -13.80
N SER A 3 -8.93 -2.76 -14.94
CA SER A 3 -8.00 -2.04 -15.83
C SER A 3 -7.32 -0.86 -15.13
N LEU A 4 -8.02 -0.14 -14.25
CA LEU A 4 -7.45 0.97 -13.48
C LEU A 4 -6.44 0.44 -12.44
N ALA A 5 -6.76 -0.65 -11.74
CA ALA A 5 -5.86 -1.28 -10.80
C ALA A 5 -4.59 -1.81 -11.49
N SER A 6 -4.74 -2.48 -12.64
CA SER A 6 -3.61 -2.96 -13.45
C SER A 6 -2.74 -1.81 -13.94
N LEU A 7 -3.33 -0.74 -14.49
CA LEU A 7 -2.58 0.45 -14.92
C LEU A 7 -1.86 1.12 -13.74
N ALA A 8 -2.47 1.17 -12.56
CA ALA A 8 -1.86 1.73 -11.36
C ALA A 8 -0.62 0.91 -10.91
N VAL A 9 -0.71 -0.42 -10.93
CA VAL A 9 0.41 -1.31 -10.58
C VAL A 9 1.51 -1.26 -11.63
N ILE A 10 1.17 -1.29 -12.92
CA ILE A 10 2.14 -1.15 -14.02
C ILE A 10 2.88 0.19 -13.88
N GLY A 11 2.15 1.28 -13.66
CA GLY A 11 2.72 2.60 -13.43
C GLY A 11 3.68 2.59 -12.24
N ARG A 12 3.28 2.02 -11.10
CA ARG A 12 4.15 1.88 -9.92
C ARG A 12 5.46 1.14 -10.21
N ILE A 13 5.39 0.01 -10.91
CA ILE A 13 6.55 -0.82 -11.26
C ILE A 13 7.47 -0.07 -12.23
N TRP A 14 6.90 0.72 -13.15
CA TRP A 14 7.68 1.46 -14.14
C TRP A 14 8.40 2.67 -13.52
N VAL A 15 7.76 3.37 -12.57
CA VAL A 15 8.28 4.60 -11.97
C VAL A 15 9.56 4.40 -11.16
N ARG A 16 9.67 3.30 -10.41
CA ARG A 16 10.83 3.06 -9.54
C ARG A 16 12.16 2.93 -10.31
N PRO A 17 12.30 2.02 -11.28
CA PRO A 17 13.52 1.92 -12.07
C PRO A 17 13.70 3.13 -13.01
N ALA A 18 12.64 3.64 -13.63
CA ALA A 18 12.77 4.70 -14.65
C ALA A 18 12.98 6.11 -14.07
N LEU A 19 12.42 6.42 -12.89
CA LEU A 19 12.45 7.78 -12.32
C LEU A 19 13.28 7.91 -11.04
N VAL A 20 13.33 6.87 -10.21
CA VAL A 20 13.97 6.90 -8.89
C VAL A 20 15.24 6.04 -8.85
N ASN A 21 15.55 5.32 -9.94
CA ASN A 21 16.71 4.43 -10.09
C ASN A 21 16.90 3.47 -8.90
N THR A 22 15.81 2.96 -8.35
CA THR A 22 15.81 2.09 -7.17
C THR A 22 15.20 0.73 -7.49
N ARG A 23 15.72 -0.32 -6.84
CA ARG A 23 15.20 -1.68 -6.98
C ARG A 23 13.76 -1.80 -6.44
N LEU A 24 13.04 -2.79 -6.96
CA LEU A 24 11.73 -3.18 -6.45
C LEU A 24 11.84 -3.57 -4.98
N ALA A 25 10.90 -3.07 -4.18
CA ALA A 25 10.85 -3.35 -2.76
C ALA A 25 9.81 -4.43 -2.45
N THR A 26 9.83 -4.96 -1.23
CA THR A 26 8.90 -6.00 -0.79
C THR A 26 7.44 -5.58 -0.95
N ASP A 27 7.13 -4.29 -0.77
CA ASP A 27 5.79 -3.74 -0.99
C ASP A 27 5.29 -3.87 -2.43
N ASP A 28 6.19 -3.81 -3.42
CA ASP A 28 5.86 -3.94 -4.84
C ASP A 28 5.52 -5.39 -5.22
N TRP A 29 6.18 -6.37 -4.60
CA TRP A 29 5.87 -7.79 -4.80
C TRP A 29 4.51 -8.17 -4.18
N VAL A 30 4.24 -7.70 -2.97
CA VAL A 30 2.98 -8.01 -2.27
C VAL A 30 1.78 -7.42 -3.03
N ILE A 31 1.90 -6.21 -3.59
CA ILE A 31 0.81 -5.61 -4.37
C ILE A 31 0.60 -6.32 -5.73
N MET A 32 1.66 -6.85 -6.35
CA MET A 32 1.52 -7.69 -7.56
C MET A 32 0.77 -8.99 -7.27
N ILE A 33 1.08 -9.62 -6.14
CA ILE A 33 0.37 -10.82 -5.67
C ILE A 33 -1.12 -10.48 -5.47
N SER A 34 -1.41 -9.38 -4.78
CA SER A 34 -2.78 -8.90 -4.58
C SER A 34 -3.51 -8.65 -5.91
N LEU A 35 -2.86 -8.03 -6.89
CA LEU A 35 -3.44 -7.83 -8.23
C LEU A 35 -3.76 -9.17 -8.91
N ALA A 36 -2.86 -10.16 -8.83
CA ALA A 36 -3.10 -11.48 -9.40
C ALA A 36 -4.35 -12.16 -8.79
N PHE A 37 -4.51 -12.09 -7.46
CA PHE A 37 -5.70 -12.61 -6.80
C PHE A 37 -6.97 -11.78 -7.12
N SER A 38 -6.85 -10.46 -7.29
CA SER A 38 -7.97 -9.62 -7.75
C SER A 38 -8.44 -10.00 -9.17
N VAL A 39 -7.50 -10.30 -10.08
CA VAL A 39 -7.82 -10.82 -11.43
C VAL A 39 -8.54 -12.17 -11.32
N ALA A 40 -8.05 -13.08 -10.47
CA ALA A 40 -8.68 -14.36 -10.23
C ALA A 40 -10.11 -14.21 -9.66
N PHE A 41 -10.31 -13.29 -8.72
CA PHE A 41 -11.62 -12.98 -8.16
C PHE A 41 -12.60 -12.47 -9.21
N VAL A 42 -12.16 -11.54 -10.07
CA VAL A 42 -13.02 -11.03 -11.15
C VAL A 42 -13.35 -12.12 -12.16
N ALA A 43 -12.39 -12.99 -12.51
CA ALA A 43 -12.64 -14.13 -13.40
C ALA A 43 -13.65 -15.12 -12.80
N ASP A 44 -13.57 -15.36 -11.49
CA ASP A 44 -14.52 -16.19 -10.76
C ASP A 44 -15.93 -15.59 -10.80
N VAL A 45 -16.10 -14.31 -10.45
CA VAL A 45 -17.40 -13.60 -10.51
C VAL A 45 -17.98 -13.59 -11.93
N VAL A 46 -17.16 -13.37 -12.95
CA VAL A 46 -17.60 -13.44 -14.37
C VAL A 46 -18.02 -14.85 -14.76
N THR A 47 -17.45 -15.87 -14.15
CA THR A 47 -17.86 -17.26 -14.38
C THR A 47 -19.16 -17.58 -13.66
N GLN A 48 -19.35 -17.06 -12.44
CA GLN A 48 -20.60 -17.21 -11.68
C GLN A 48 -21.82 -16.61 -12.38
N THR A 49 -21.68 -15.54 -13.17
CA THR A 49 -22.82 -14.99 -13.94
C THR A 49 -23.38 -15.97 -14.97
N LYS A 50 -22.58 -16.93 -15.46
CA LYS A 50 -23.06 -18.01 -16.34
C LYS A 50 -23.98 -19.00 -15.62
N TYR A 51 -23.86 -19.07 -14.30
CA TYR A 51 -24.68 -19.91 -13.42
C TYR A 51 -25.77 -19.10 -12.71
N GLY A 52 -26.09 -17.92 -13.25
CA GLY A 52 -27.23 -17.10 -12.86
C GLY A 52 -26.99 -16.09 -11.73
N LEU A 53 -25.73 -15.82 -11.35
CA LEU A 53 -25.41 -14.74 -10.41
C LEU A 53 -25.98 -13.40 -10.92
N GLY A 54 -26.79 -12.72 -10.09
CA GLY A 54 -27.46 -11.47 -10.45
C GLY A 54 -28.80 -11.64 -11.19
N GLN A 55 -29.39 -12.84 -11.20
CA GLN A 55 -30.77 -13.10 -11.62
C GLN A 55 -31.60 -13.62 -10.44
N HIS A 56 -32.90 -13.35 -10.43
CA HIS A 56 -33.81 -13.89 -9.41
C HIS A 56 -33.91 -15.40 -9.56
N VAL A 57 -33.89 -16.13 -8.43
CA VAL A 57 -33.95 -17.61 -8.43
C VAL A 57 -35.17 -18.12 -9.19
N ALA A 58 -36.27 -17.36 -9.18
CA ALA A 58 -37.51 -17.67 -9.89
C ALA A 58 -37.40 -17.61 -11.42
N ASP A 59 -36.47 -16.82 -11.97
CA ASP A 59 -36.31 -16.60 -13.41
C ASP A 59 -35.25 -17.54 -14.03
N LEU A 60 -34.51 -18.29 -13.22
CA LEU A 60 -33.49 -19.21 -13.72
C LEU A 60 -34.13 -20.49 -14.30
N PRO A 61 -33.59 -21.02 -15.42
CA PRO A 61 -33.92 -22.35 -15.89
C PRO A 61 -33.71 -23.40 -14.79
N LYS A 62 -34.65 -24.35 -14.65
CA LYS A 62 -34.53 -25.45 -13.67
C LYS A 62 -33.29 -26.34 -13.88
N GLU A 63 -32.71 -26.29 -15.08
CA GLU A 63 -31.48 -26.99 -15.49
C GLU A 63 -30.20 -26.28 -15.01
N THR A 64 -30.27 -25.08 -14.42
CA THR A 64 -29.07 -24.36 -14.00
C THR A 64 -28.37 -25.08 -12.86
N ASN A 65 -27.08 -25.37 -13.06
CA ASN A 65 -26.27 -26.15 -12.14
C ASN A 65 -25.88 -25.32 -10.91
N PHE A 66 -26.78 -25.27 -9.93
CA PHE A 66 -26.64 -24.45 -8.72
C PHE A 66 -25.44 -24.86 -7.85
N ALA A 67 -25.06 -26.14 -7.89
CA ALA A 67 -23.90 -26.67 -7.18
C ALA A 67 -22.59 -26.04 -7.66
N GLU A 68 -22.43 -25.80 -8.97
CA GLU A 68 -21.25 -25.14 -9.52
C GLU A 68 -21.20 -23.65 -9.15
N SER A 69 -22.36 -22.97 -9.06
CA SER A 69 -22.44 -21.60 -8.56
C SER A 69 -21.95 -21.49 -7.10
N LEU A 70 -22.42 -22.40 -6.24
CA LEU A 70 -21.98 -22.48 -4.84
C LEU A 70 -20.49 -22.83 -4.70
N ARG A 71 -19.98 -23.69 -5.59
CA ARG A 71 -18.56 -24.05 -5.64
C ARG A 71 -17.68 -22.85 -5.99
N LEU A 72 -18.06 -22.09 -7.01
CA LEU A 72 -17.36 -20.86 -7.39
C LEU A 72 -17.42 -19.84 -6.25
N PHE A 73 -18.59 -19.64 -5.64
CA PHE A 73 -18.74 -18.75 -4.48
C PHE A 73 -17.81 -19.13 -3.32
N TYR A 74 -17.73 -20.44 -3.02
CA TYR A 74 -16.86 -20.98 -1.99
C TYR A 74 -15.37 -20.65 -2.22
N PHE A 75 -14.85 -20.82 -3.44
CA PHE A 75 -13.48 -20.47 -3.76
C PHE A 75 -13.27 -18.96 -3.89
N GLY A 76 -14.26 -18.23 -4.41
CA GLY A 76 -14.26 -16.78 -4.55
C GLY A 76 -14.11 -16.06 -3.21
N GLU A 77 -14.78 -16.53 -2.15
CA GLU A 77 -14.63 -16.00 -0.79
C GLU A 77 -13.18 -16.12 -0.28
N ALA A 78 -12.54 -17.28 -0.46
CA ALA A 78 -11.15 -17.47 -0.05
C ALA A 78 -10.19 -16.56 -0.83
N ILE A 79 -10.37 -16.45 -2.16
CA ILE A 79 -9.58 -15.55 -3.02
C ILE A 79 -9.77 -14.09 -2.58
N TYR A 80 -10.99 -13.71 -2.23
CA TYR A 80 -11.30 -12.36 -1.74
C TYR A 80 -10.55 -12.04 -0.44
N TYR A 81 -10.59 -12.91 0.58
CA TYR A 81 -9.88 -12.68 1.84
C TYR A 81 -8.37 -12.53 1.63
N ILE A 82 -7.79 -13.34 0.73
CA ILE A 82 -6.37 -13.23 0.35
C ILE A 82 -6.10 -11.90 -0.33
N THR A 83 -6.95 -11.48 -1.27
CA THR A 83 -6.79 -10.21 -2.02
C THR A 83 -6.79 -9.01 -1.09
N VAL A 84 -7.77 -8.92 -0.18
CA VAL A 84 -7.91 -7.79 0.74
C VAL A 84 -6.80 -7.82 1.81
N GLY A 85 -6.50 -8.99 2.37
CA GLY A 85 -5.43 -9.16 3.35
C GLY A 85 -4.07 -8.74 2.78
N THR A 86 -3.71 -9.21 1.59
CA THR A 86 -2.45 -8.84 0.93
C THR A 86 -2.40 -7.36 0.53
N THR A 87 -3.52 -6.78 0.10
CA THR A 87 -3.62 -5.33 -0.17
C THR A 87 -3.29 -4.51 1.07
N LYS A 88 -3.89 -4.85 2.22
CA LYS A 88 -3.67 -4.17 3.50
C LYS A 88 -2.23 -4.29 3.98
N VAL A 89 -1.64 -5.49 3.84
CA VAL A 89 -0.23 -5.70 4.15
C VAL A 89 0.67 -4.82 3.25
N ALA A 90 0.38 -4.72 1.96
CA ALA A 90 1.14 -3.83 1.05
C ALA A 90 1.05 -2.35 1.47
N ILE A 91 -0.13 -1.88 1.91
CA ILE A 91 -0.33 -0.53 2.44
C ILE A 91 0.47 -0.32 3.74
N LEU A 92 0.43 -1.29 4.65
CA LEU A 92 1.16 -1.20 5.92
C LEU A 92 2.67 -1.21 5.72
N LEU A 93 3.19 -2.00 4.78
CA LEU A 93 4.61 -1.97 4.39
C LEU A 93 5.01 -0.61 3.83
N LEU A 94 4.15 0.02 3.04
CA LEU A 94 4.36 1.38 2.54
C LEU A 94 4.39 2.40 3.69
N TYR A 95 3.49 2.27 4.66
CA TYR A 95 3.48 3.13 5.85
C TYR A 95 4.71 2.91 6.73
N LEU A 96 5.20 1.67 6.85
CA LEU A 96 6.41 1.35 7.61
C LEU A 96 7.66 2.02 7.03
N ARG A 97 7.72 2.14 5.69
CA ARG A 97 8.77 2.89 5.00
C ARG A 97 8.65 4.39 5.24
N LEU A 98 7.44 4.92 5.28
CA LEU A 98 7.20 6.35 5.49
C LEU A 98 7.49 6.74 6.96
N ALA A 99 7.10 5.88 7.90
CA ALA A 99 7.19 6.14 9.33
C ALA A 99 8.61 6.43 9.83
N VAL A 100 8.82 7.63 10.36
CA VAL A 100 10.09 8.08 10.97
C VAL A 100 10.16 7.72 12.46
N LYS A 101 9.03 7.81 13.18
CA LYS A 101 8.98 7.59 14.64
C LYS A 101 8.95 6.10 15.00
N LYS A 102 9.73 5.71 16.02
CA LYS A 102 9.79 4.32 16.51
C LYS A 102 8.43 3.81 17.02
N GLY A 103 7.69 4.62 17.79
CA GLY A 103 6.37 4.22 18.31
C GLY A 103 5.34 3.95 17.19
N LEU A 104 5.35 4.76 16.14
CA LEU A 104 4.49 4.55 14.96
C LEU A 104 4.86 3.26 14.23
N ARG A 105 6.16 2.96 14.09
CA ARG A 105 6.62 1.70 13.47
C ARG A 105 6.17 0.48 14.27
N THR A 106 6.26 0.52 15.60
CA THR A 106 5.77 -0.59 16.46
C THR A 106 4.27 -0.81 16.27
N LEU A 107 3.49 0.27 16.22
CA LEU A 107 2.04 0.17 16.00
C LEU A 107 1.71 -0.40 14.62
N ILE A 108 2.44 0.00 13.57
CA ILE A 108 2.28 -0.56 12.21
C ILE A 108 2.61 -2.06 12.18
N TRP A 109 3.70 -2.50 12.83
CA TRP A 109 4.03 -3.92 12.93
C TRP A 109 2.94 -4.72 13.66
N ALA A 110 2.42 -4.18 14.77
CA ALA A 110 1.32 -4.81 15.50
C ALA A 110 0.05 -4.94 14.64
N THR A 111 -0.33 -3.88 13.91
CA THR A 111 -1.47 -3.92 12.99
C THR A 111 -1.25 -4.89 11.85
N MET A 112 -0.05 -4.96 11.29
CA MET A 112 0.27 -5.91 10.24
C MET A 112 0.14 -7.35 10.73
N GLY A 113 0.62 -7.65 11.94
CA GLY A 113 0.40 -8.96 12.57
C GLY A 113 -1.08 -9.27 12.76
N PHE A 114 -1.87 -8.28 13.22
CA PHE A 114 -3.32 -8.42 13.38
C PHE A 114 -4.05 -8.68 12.05
N VAL A 115 -3.71 -7.94 11.00
CA VAL A 115 -4.27 -8.14 9.64
C VAL A 115 -3.91 -9.54 9.13
N ILE A 116 -2.66 -9.96 9.28
CA ILE A 116 -2.22 -11.30 8.84
C ILE A 116 -2.99 -12.39 9.59
N ALA A 117 -3.05 -12.30 10.91
CA ALA A 117 -3.75 -13.29 11.74
C ALA A 117 -5.23 -13.42 11.35
N THR A 118 -5.92 -12.29 11.17
CA THR A 118 -7.34 -12.26 10.83
C THR A 118 -7.62 -12.78 9.43
N PHE A 119 -6.88 -12.36 8.39
CA PHE A 119 -7.16 -12.86 7.04
C PHE A 119 -6.82 -14.35 6.93
N VAL A 120 -5.72 -14.82 7.54
CA VAL A 120 -5.37 -16.25 7.55
C VAL A 120 -6.44 -17.05 8.27
N ALA A 121 -6.92 -16.56 9.42
CA ALA A 121 -8.01 -17.20 10.14
C ALA A 121 -9.30 -17.24 9.29
N SER A 122 -9.67 -16.16 8.61
CA SER A 122 -10.84 -16.12 7.73
C SER A 122 -10.72 -17.09 6.55
N VAL A 123 -9.53 -17.22 5.94
CA VAL A 123 -9.30 -18.18 4.84
C VAL A 123 -9.40 -19.62 5.35
N ILE A 124 -8.81 -19.94 6.49
CA ILE A 124 -8.91 -21.29 7.07
C ILE A 124 -10.38 -21.57 7.44
N ALA A 125 -11.05 -20.63 8.08
CA ALA A 125 -12.45 -20.77 8.46
C ALA A 125 -13.36 -20.95 7.24
N SER A 126 -13.12 -20.23 6.14
CA SER A 126 -13.90 -20.39 4.90
C SER A 126 -13.63 -21.73 4.23
N LEU A 127 -12.39 -22.22 4.25
CA LEU A 127 -12.02 -23.52 3.65
C LEU A 127 -12.52 -24.73 4.46
N PHE A 128 -12.69 -24.58 5.77
CA PHE A 128 -13.18 -25.64 6.65
C PHE A 128 -14.60 -25.34 7.17
N GLN A 129 -15.39 -24.61 6.38
CA GLN A 129 -16.73 -24.19 6.81
C GLN A 129 -17.76 -25.31 6.95
N CYS A 130 -17.54 -26.43 6.25
CA CYS A 130 -18.42 -27.59 6.27
C CYS A 130 -17.63 -28.89 6.44
N ASN A 131 -18.26 -29.89 7.06
CA ASN A 131 -17.77 -31.25 7.19
C ASN A 131 -18.82 -32.23 6.63
N PRO A 132 -18.53 -32.96 5.52
CA PRO A 132 -17.32 -32.87 4.69
C PRO A 132 -17.24 -31.55 3.91
N ILE A 133 -16.05 -31.15 3.47
CA ILE A 133 -15.83 -29.89 2.72
C ILE A 133 -16.73 -29.82 1.47
N ALA A 134 -16.96 -30.97 0.81
CA ALA A 134 -17.83 -31.07 -0.35
C ALA A 134 -19.28 -30.62 -0.09
N PHE A 135 -19.74 -30.70 1.17
CA PHE A 135 -21.06 -30.23 1.55
C PHE A 135 -21.23 -28.70 1.44
N ALA A 136 -20.14 -27.94 1.25
CA ALA A 136 -20.23 -26.53 0.97
C ALA A 136 -20.94 -26.24 -0.36
N TRP A 137 -20.68 -27.05 -1.40
CA TRP A 137 -21.26 -26.88 -2.73
C TRP A 137 -22.23 -27.99 -3.15
N ASP A 138 -22.11 -29.19 -2.58
CA ASP A 138 -23.02 -30.30 -2.81
C ASP A 138 -23.89 -30.54 -1.58
N LYS A 139 -25.08 -29.93 -1.58
CA LYS A 139 -26.05 -30.04 -0.47
C LYS A 139 -26.80 -31.36 -0.44
N ILE A 140 -26.54 -32.26 -1.39
CA ILE A 140 -27.20 -33.57 -1.50
C ILE A 140 -26.54 -34.60 -0.58
N ILE A 141 -25.30 -34.35 -0.13
CA ILE A 141 -24.56 -35.24 0.76
C ILE A 141 -25.27 -35.33 2.12
N GLU A 142 -25.78 -36.52 2.45
CA GLU A 142 -26.45 -36.79 3.72
C GLU A 142 -25.48 -36.72 4.90
N GLY A 143 -25.93 -36.13 6.01
CA GLY A 143 -25.13 -35.99 7.24
C GLY A 143 -24.08 -34.88 7.22
N GLY A 144 -24.01 -34.08 6.14
CA GLY A 144 -23.15 -32.90 6.08
C GLY A 144 -23.60 -31.82 7.05
N THR A 145 -22.65 -31.24 7.79
CA THR A 145 -22.92 -30.11 8.69
C THR A 145 -21.97 -28.96 8.40
N CYS A 146 -22.47 -27.74 8.45
CA CYS A 146 -21.65 -26.53 8.39
C CYS A 146 -21.81 -25.77 9.70
N PHE A 147 -20.75 -25.11 10.15
CA PHE A 147 -20.92 -24.15 11.25
C PHE A 147 -21.64 -22.90 10.73
N ASN A 148 -21.94 -21.95 11.63
CA ASN A 148 -22.68 -20.75 11.28
C ASN A 148 -21.88 -19.82 10.32
N VAL A 149 -22.01 -20.07 9.02
CA VAL A 149 -21.37 -19.31 7.93
C VAL A 149 -21.78 -17.83 7.94
N THR A 150 -23.02 -17.54 8.31
CA THR A 150 -23.52 -16.17 8.43
C THR A 150 -22.77 -15.41 9.52
N ALA A 151 -22.57 -16.03 10.70
CA ALA A 151 -21.79 -15.44 11.78
C ALA A 151 -20.32 -15.21 11.36
N LEU A 152 -19.73 -16.13 10.59
CA LEU A 152 -18.38 -15.96 10.04
C LEU A 152 -18.28 -14.74 9.13
N PHE A 153 -19.24 -14.58 8.22
CA PHE A 153 -19.24 -13.45 7.29
C PHE A 153 -19.44 -12.12 8.00
N TYR A 154 -20.35 -12.05 8.99
CA TYR A 154 -20.52 -10.84 9.79
C TYR A 154 -19.28 -10.49 10.61
N ALA A 155 -18.67 -11.48 11.27
CA ALA A 155 -17.44 -11.27 12.04
C ALA A 155 -16.29 -10.81 11.13
N SER A 156 -16.11 -11.47 9.99
CA SER A 156 -15.05 -11.13 9.03
C SER A 156 -15.28 -9.75 8.42
N ALA A 157 -16.51 -9.40 8.03
CA ALA A 157 -16.85 -8.08 7.50
C ALA A 157 -16.64 -6.97 8.54
N GLY A 158 -17.05 -7.19 9.79
CA GLY A 158 -16.84 -6.24 10.89
C GLY A 158 -15.35 -5.99 11.17
N LEU A 159 -14.55 -7.06 11.26
CA LEU A 159 -13.09 -6.97 11.42
C LEU A 159 -12.44 -6.25 10.24
N ASN A 160 -12.91 -6.52 9.02
CA ASN A 160 -12.40 -5.91 7.80
C ASN A 160 -12.60 -4.38 7.82
N ILE A 161 -13.82 -3.92 8.16
CA ILE A 161 -14.14 -2.48 8.30
C ILE A 161 -13.30 -1.84 9.41
N PHE A 162 -13.21 -2.50 10.57
CA PHE A 162 -12.41 -2.00 11.69
C PHE A 162 -10.96 -1.79 11.27
N GLN A 163 -10.38 -2.74 10.54
CA GLN A 163 -9.03 -2.61 9.99
C GLN A 163 -8.91 -1.47 8.99
N ASP A 164 -9.89 -1.25 8.11
CA ASP A 164 -9.84 -0.15 7.14
C ASP A 164 -9.78 1.20 7.85
N VAL A 165 -10.67 1.40 8.83
CA VAL A 165 -10.71 2.62 9.64
C VAL A 165 -9.41 2.79 10.42
N PHE A 166 -8.90 1.71 11.02
CA PHE A 166 -7.67 1.77 11.79
C PHE A 166 -6.46 2.10 10.92
N ILE A 167 -6.34 1.45 9.75
CA ILE A 167 -5.28 1.71 8.78
C ILE A 167 -5.35 3.15 8.28
N TYR A 168 -6.56 3.67 8.08
CA TYR A 168 -6.81 5.04 7.63
C TYR A 168 -6.37 6.12 8.64
N ILE A 169 -6.39 5.83 9.95
CA ILE A 169 -5.97 6.78 10.99
C ILE A 169 -4.45 6.99 11.01
N PHE A 170 -3.65 5.95 10.72
CA PHE A 170 -2.19 6.03 10.74
C PHE A 170 -1.61 7.22 9.99
N PRO A 171 -1.96 7.40 8.71
CA PRO A 171 -1.30 8.41 7.94
C PRO A 171 -1.85 9.82 8.18
N ILE A 172 -3.07 9.97 8.73
CA ILE A 172 -3.58 11.24 9.26
C ILE A 172 -2.71 11.69 10.43
N ARG A 173 -2.42 10.78 11.36
CA ARG A 173 -1.56 11.10 12.51
C ARG A 173 -0.15 11.45 12.04
N MET A 174 0.36 10.73 11.06
CA MET A 174 1.66 11.00 10.45
C MET A 174 1.72 12.37 9.77
N LEU A 175 0.65 12.76 9.07
CA LEU A 175 0.54 14.03 8.35
C LEU A 175 0.55 15.26 9.26
N TRP A 176 -0.09 15.17 10.42
CA TRP A 176 -0.20 16.31 11.35
C TRP A 176 1.13 16.76 11.93
N GLU A 177 2.15 15.91 11.89
CA GLU A 177 3.44 16.19 12.52
C GLU A 177 4.48 16.74 11.53
N ILE A 178 4.22 16.67 10.21
CA ILE A 178 5.21 17.03 9.19
C ILE A 178 4.85 18.38 8.54
N GLN A 179 5.79 19.33 8.58
CA GLN A 179 5.68 20.62 7.89
C GLN A 179 5.95 20.46 6.38
N ILE A 180 4.96 19.96 5.65
CA ILE A 180 5.03 19.74 4.20
C ILE A 180 4.49 20.97 3.44
N PRO A 181 5.11 21.39 2.31
CA PRO A 181 4.59 22.47 1.46
C PRO A 181 3.16 22.18 0.96
N ARG A 182 2.33 23.24 0.86
CA ARG A 182 0.87 23.15 0.66
C ARG A 182 0.45 22.26 -0.51
N LYS A 183 1.16 22.28 -1.64
CA LYS A 183 0.83 21.46 -2.82
C LYS A 183 1.05 19.96 -2.60
N GLN A 184 2.12 19.58 -1.89
CA GLN A 184 2.37 18.20 -1.52
C GLN A 184 1.38 17.72 -0.44
N LYS A 185 0.96 18.63 0.46
CA LYS A 185 -0.09 18.35 1.43
C LYS A 185 -1.44 18.05 0.75
N ILE A 186 -1.81 18.80 -0.29
CA ILE A 186 -3.04 18.55 -1.06
C ILE A 186 -3.01 17.18 -1.75
N ALA A 187 -1.90 16.83 -2.43
CA ALA A 187 -1.77 15.52 -3.07
C ALA A 187 -1.92 14.38 -2.05
N LEU A 188 -1.34 14.55 -0.87
CA LEU A 188 -1.39 13.56 0.20
C LEU A 188 -2.81 13.46 0.82
N ILE A 189 -3.51 14.58 0.98
CA ILE A 189 -4.94 14.61 1.35
C ILE A 189 -5.80 13.91 0.30
N ALA A 190 -5.53 14.09 -1.00
CA ALA A 190 -6.28 13.42 -2.07
C ALA A 190 -6.11 11.89 -2.00
N VAL A 191 -4.89 11.40 -1.71
CA VAL A 191 -4.68 9.95 -1.47
C VAL A 191 -5.47 9.47 -0.26
N PHE A 192 -5.56 10.27 0.81
CA PHE A 192 -6.40 9.92 1.95
C PHE A 192 -7.88 9.94 1.63
N ALA A 193 -8.37 10.89 0.84
CA ALA A 193 -9.77 10.88 0.41
C ALA A 193 -10.14 9.56 -0.31
N VAL A 194 -9.25 9.02 -1.14
CA VAL A 194 -9.44 7.71 -1.79
C VAL A 194 -9.43 6.56 -0.78
N GLY A 195 -8.55 6.59 0.21
CA GLY A 195 -8.54 5.60 1.31
C GLY A 195 -9.79 5.66 2.18
N GLY A 196 -10.36 6.85 2.42
CA GLY A 196 -11.63 7.03 3.11
C GLY A 196 -12.80 6.42 2.34
N PHE A 197 -12.79 6.51 1.01
CA PHE A 197 -13.78 5.85 0.16
C PHE A 197 -13.77 4.32 0.33
N VAL A 198 -12.59 3.70 0.50
CA VAL A 198 -12.49 2.25 0.78
C VAL A 198 -13.24 1.87 2.06
N CYS A 199 -13.14 2.67 3.12
CA CYS A 199 -13.88 2.43 4.37
C CYS A 199 -15.40 2.45 4.13
N VAL A 200 -15.89 3.38 3.31
CA VAL A 200 -17.31 3.46 2.94
C VAL A 200 -17.74 2.23 2.16
N THR A 201 -16.92 1.75 1.23
CA THR A 201 -17.23 0.54 0.45
C THR A 201 -17.37 -0.69 1.34
N GLY A 202 -16.57 -0.82 2.40
CA GLY A 202 -16.70 -1.89 3.39
C GLY A 202 -18.03 -1.83 4.16
N MET A 203 -18.47 -0.62 4.55
CA MET A 203 -19.78 -0.45 5.22
C MET A 203 -20.95 -0.83 4.30
N LEU A 204 -20.86 -0.46 3.01
CA LEU A 204 -21.87 -0.82 2.02
C LEU A 204 -21.90 -2.33 1.77
N ARG A 205 -20.74 -3.00 1.77
CA ARG A 205 -20.65 -4.46 1.72
C ARG A 205 -21.37 -5.13 2.89
N LEU A 206 -21.16 -4.66 4.13
CA LEU A 206 -21.85 -5.19 5.31
C LEU A 206 -23.37 -5.01 5.20
N ASN A 207 -23.83 -3.88 4.64
CA ASN A 207 -25.25 -3.64 4.40
C ASN A 207 -25.81 -4.63 3.36
N SER A 208 -25.13 -4.83 2.23
CA SER A 208 -25.52 -5.82 1.21
C SER A 208 -25.54 -7.24 1.77
N LEU A 209 -24.55 -7.60 2.59
CA LEU A 209 -24.50 -8.90 3.26
C LEU A 209 -25.68 -9.08 4.24
N LYS A 210 -26.07 -8.02 4.95
CA LYS A 210 -27.24 -8.04 5.82
C LYS A 210 -28.52 -8.28 5.02
N THR A 211 -28.70 -7.60 3.90
CA THR A 211 -29.83 -7.82 3.00
C THR A 211 -29.84 -9.25 2.48
N ALA A 212 -28.68 -9.76 2.03
CA ALA A 212 -28.54 -11.13 1.53
C ALA A 212 -28.83 -12.21 2.59
N SER A 213 -28.53 -11.96 3.86
CA SER A 213 -28.76 -12.92 4.95
C SER A 213 -30.22 -13.05 5.38
N VAL A 214 -31.07 -12.06 5.05
CA VAL A 214 -32.49 -12.01 5.44
C VAL A 214 -33.41 -12.29 4.25
N SER A 215 -32.92 -12.11 3.02
CA SER A 215 -33.69 -12.24 1.78
C SER A 215 -33.88 -13.69 1.33
N GLN A 216 -35.00 -13.95 0.65
CA GLN A 216 -35.32 -15.26 0.06
C GLN A 216 -34.64 -15.49 -1.31
N ASP A 217 -33.96 -14.48 -1.87
CA ASP A 217 -33.25 -14.55 -3.16
C ASP A 217 -31.72 -14.38 -2.99
N PRO A 218 -31.00 -15.39 -2.49
CA PRO A 218 -29.55 -15.30 -2.26
C PRO A 218 -28.77 -15.01 -3.54
N THR A 219 -29.22 -15.48 -4.70
CA THR A 219 -28.53 -15.25 -5.99
C THR A 219 -28.56 -13.78 -6.43
N TRP A 220 -29.61 -13.03 -6.08
CA TRP A 220 -29.75 -11.61 -6.39
C TRP A 220 -28.97 -10.74 -5.40
N ASP A 221 -29.07 -11.02 -4.10
CA ASP A 221 -28.43 -10.17 -3.10
C ASP A 221 -26.93 -10.45 -2.93
N ASN A 222 -26.47 -11.68 -3.21
CA ASN A 222 -25.02 -11.99 -3.25
C ASN A 222 -24.29 -11.24 -4.37
N PHE A 223 -24.98 -10.89 -5.46
CA PHE A 223 -24.39 -10.09 -6.53
C PHE A 223 -23.94 -8.70 -6.03
N GLY A 224 -24.73 -8.07 -5.16
CA GLY A 224 -24.35 -6.82 -4.51
C GLY A 224 -23.08 -6.97 -3.67
N SER A 225 -23.00 -8.03 -2.86
CA SER A 225 -21.80 -8.35 -2.07
C SER A 225 -20.56 -8.56 -2.95
N ALA A 226 -20.69 -9.27 -4.08
CA ALA A 226 -19.60 -9.50 -5.02
C ALA A 226 -19.10 -8.20 -5.68
N ILE A 227 -20.01 -7.30 -6.08
CA ILE A 227 -19.65 -5.99 -6.62
C ILE A 227 -18.88 -5.17 -5.58
N TRP A 228 -19.40 -5.06 -4.36
CA TRP A 228 -18.73 -4.28 -3.31
C TRP A 228 -17.35 -4.85 -2.97
N SER A 229 -17.23 -6.17 -2.91
CA SER A 229 -15.96 -6.88 -2.69
C SER A 229 -14.93 -6.58 -3.80
N GLY A 230 -15.38 -6.55 -5.05
CA GLY A 230 -14.56 -6.17 -6.20
C GLY A 230 -14.14 -4.70 -6.18
N ILE A 231 -15.06 -3.79 -5.83
CA ILE A 231 -14.76 -2.36 -5.70
C ILE A 231 -13.73 -2.13 -4.58
N GLU A 232 -13.96 -2.70 -3.39
CA GLU A 232 -13.09 -2.59 -2.23
C GLU A 232 -11.66 -3.04 -2.56
N SER A 233 -11.52 -4.23 -3.13
CA SER A 233 -10.22 -4.81 -3.50
C SER A 233 -9.47 -3.93 -4.52
N ASN A 234 -10.14 -3.53 -5.61
CA ASN A 234 -9.49 -2.77 -6.68
C ASN A 234 -9.15 -1.34 -6.25
N ILE A 235 -10.00 -0.68 -5.48
CA ILE A 235 -9.71 0.67 -4.96
C ILE A 235 -8.61 0.61 -3.91
N GLY A 236 -8.58 -0.43 -3.06
CA GLY A 236 -7.46 -0.68 -2.15
C GLY A 236 -6.12 -0.78 -2.89
N ILE A 237 -6.07 -1.53 -4.00
CA ILE A 237 -4.86 -1.66 -4.84
C ILE A 237 -4.44 -0.32 -5.45
N VAL A 238 -5.40 0.44 -5.98
CA VAL A 238 -5.15 1.79 -6.52
C VAL A 238 -4.61 2.70 -5.42
N CYS A 239 -5.27 2.73 -4.26
CA CYS A 239 -4.88 3.53 -3.09
C CYS A 239 -3.45 3.20 -2.61
N ALA A 240 -3.10 1.91 -2.56
CA ALA A 240 -1.76 1.47 -2.22
C ALA A 240 -0.69 1.98 -3.22
N SER A 241 -1.09 2.17 -4.48
CA SER A 241 -0.20 2.58 -5.58
C SER A 241 -0.05 4.09 -5.71
N LEU A 242 -1.06 4.89 -5.28
CA LEU A 242 -1.08 6.35 -5.39
C LEU A 242 0.18 7.07 -4.88
N PRO A 243 0.77 6.72 -3.71
CA PRO A 243 1.95 7.42 -3.20
C PRO A 243 3.18 7.35 -4.11
N HIS A 244 3.25 6.33 -4.97
CA HIS A 244 4.37 6.13 -5.90
C HIS A 244 4.30 7.03 -7.14
N PHE A 245 3.13 7.60 -7.44
CA PHE A 245 2.94 8.52 -8.56
C PHE A 245 3.42 9.95 -8.25
N LYS A 246 3.70 10.28 -6.98
CA LYS A 246 4.22 11.60 -6.56
C LYS A 246 5.43 12.09 -7.40
N PRO A 247 6.51 11.30 -7.60
CA PRO A 247 7.64 11.72 -8.43
C PRO A 247 7.28 11.92 -9.91
N LEU A 248 6.33 11.16 -10.48
CA LEU A 248 5.86 11.37 -11.85
C LEU A 248 5.15 12.71 -12.02
N LEU A 249 4.23 13.03 -11.11
CA LEU A 249 3.48 14.29 -11.14
C LEU A 249 4.42 15.49 -11.03
N THR A 250 5.50 15.37 -10.24
CA THR A 250 6.50 16.42 -10.09
C THR A 250 7.32 16.63 -11.38
N ARG A 251 7.61 15.56 -12.13
CA ARG A 251 8.46 15.62 -13.33
C ARG A 251 7.71 15.99 -14.61
N TYR A 252 6.50 15.44 -14.81
CA TYR A 252 5.74 15.60 -16.07
C TYR A 252 4.65 16.67 -15.99
N CYS A 253 4.19 17.03 -14.78
CA CYS A 253 3.22 18.10 -14.57
C CYS A 253 3.73 19.12 -13.54
N PRO A 254 4.85 19.83 -13.80
CA PRO A 254 5.42 20.80 -12.87
C PRO A 254 4.45 21.96 -12.55
N GLY A 255 3.44 22.21 -13.40
CA GLY A 255 2.37 23.18 -13.15
C GLY A 255 1.41 22.77 -12.02
N LEU A 256 1.15 21.47 -11.82
CA LEU A 256 0.28 20.96 -10.74
C LEU A 256 1.00 20.94 -9.38
N MET A 257 2.32 20.70 -9.38
CA MET A 257 3.18 20.65 -8.19
C MET A 257 4.23 21.77 -8.22
N GLY A 258 3.81 23.00 -8.52
CA GLY A 258 4.79 24.08 -8.73
C GLY A 258 5.65 24.36 -7.49
N ASP A 259 6.96 24.27 -7.68
CA ASP A 259 7.89 25.36 -7.37
C ASP A 259 8.87 25.47 -8.53
N ARG A 260 8.61 26.45 -9.42
CA ARG A 260 9.71 27.07 -10.16
C ARG A 260 10.27 28.16 -9.26
N SER A 261 11.09 27.78 -8.30
CA SER A 261 12.21 28.65 -7.95
C SER A 261 13.28 28.39 -9.01
N THR A 262 13.10 28.98 -10.18
CA THR A 262 14.18 29.19 -11.12
C THR A 262 15.11 30.20 -10.44
N ALA A 263 15.99 29.70 -9.56
CA ALA A 263 17.13 30.48 -9.13
C ALA A 263 17.92 30.84 -10.39
N ALA A 264 18.15 32.12 -10.57
CA ALA A 264 18.81 32.70 -11.73
C ALA A 264 20.12 31.98 -12.05
N MET A 265 20.22 31.39 -13.24
CA MET A 265 21.47 31.40 -13.99
C MET A 265 21.33 32.53 -15.00
N THR A 266 21.55 33.76 -14.55
CA THR A 266 22.15 34.77 -15.42
C THR A 266 23.53 34.22 -15.79
N PRO A 267 23.83 33.95 -17.06
CA PRO A 267 25.21 33.80 -17.45
C PRO A 267 25.84 35.18 -17.27
N LEU A 268 26.70 35.31 -16.26
CA LEU A 268 27.60 36.46 -16.21
C LEU A 268 28.41 36.44 -17.51
N SER A 269 28.09 37.40 -18.37
CA SER A 269 28.88 37.76 -19.53
C SER A 269 30.28 38.09 -19.06
N ASP A 270 31.25 37.24 -19.36
CA ASP A 270 32.67 37.57 -19.22
C ASP A 270 33.06 38.54 -20.35
N GLY A 271 32.69 39.79 -20.14
CA GLY A 271 33.05 40.95 -20.94
C GLY A 271 34.38 41.51 -20.45
N ARG A 272 35.46 41.00 -21.04
CA ARG A 272 36.80 41.60 -21.17
C ARG A 272 36.87 43.11 -20.85
N ALA A 273 37.43 43.46 -19.70
CA ALA A 273 37.97 44.80 -19.43
C ALA A 273 39.49 44.70 -19.23
N LYS A 274 40.22 45.23 -20.21
CA LYS A 274 41.66 45.53 -20.11
C LYS A 274 41.86 46.57 -18.99
N GLN A 275 42.77 46.31 -18.07
CA GLN A 275 43.49 47.40 -17.41
C GLN A 275 44.96 47.03 -17.20
N SER A 276 45.77 47.69 -18.02
CA SER A 276 47.21 47.88 -17.87
C SER A 276 47.48 48.59 -16.55
N ASN A 277 48.39 48.08 -15.73
CA ASN A 277 49.26 48.98 -14.97
C ASN A 277 50.69 48.45 -14.81
N SER A 278 51.58 49.42 -14.91
CA SER A 278 53.03 49.34 -15.00
C SER A 278 53.69 49.41 -13.63
N GLY A 279 54.78 48.67 -13.44
CA GLY A 279 56.01 49.21 -12.85
C GLY A 279 56.22 49.15 -11.33
N TYR A 280 57.50 48.91 -10.99
CA TYR A 280 58.21 48.99 -9.69
C TYR A 280 58.32 47.69 -8.89
N ARG A 281 59.42 46.93 -8.97
CA ARG A 281 60.86 47.13 -8.59
C ARG A 281 61.11 46.65 -7.15
N THR A 282 61.92 45.60 -7.06
CA THR A 282 62.50 44.97 -5.86
C THR A 282 63.35 45.94 -5.04
N PRO A 283 63.63 45.57 -3.78
CA PRO A 283 65.03 45.31 -3.45
C PRO A 283 65.27 44.01 -2.67
N ASN A 284 66.37 43.38 -3.03
CA ASN A 284 67.08 42.31 -2.32
C ASN A 284 68.01 42.96 -1.28
N GLY A 285 68.30 42.29 -0.16
CA GLY A 285 69.32 42.77 0.79
C GLY A 285 69.27 42.11 2.17
N ASP A 286 69.86 40.91 2.23
CA ASP A 286 70.69 40.31 3.29
C ASP A 286 70.67 40.91 4.71
N ASP A 287 70.43 40.04 5.71
CA ASP A 287 71.21 40.02 6.96
C ASP A 287 71.10 38.64 7.64
N ASN A 288 72.20 37.90 7.61
CA ASN A 288 72.48 36.74 8.45
C ASN A 288 73.04 37.22 9.79
N PHE A 289 72.44 36.85 10.92
CA PHE A 289 73.20 36.75 12.17
C PHE A 289 72.67 35.62 13.09
N GLN A 290 73.63 35.03 13.80
CA GLN A 290 73.69 33.67 14.32
C GLN A 290 73.11 33.47 15.73
N MET A 291 72.80 32.19 16.01
CA MET A 291 73.04 31.40 17.23
C MET A 291 72.60 31.91 18.62
N ALA A 292 71.73 31.13 19.27
CA ALA A 292 71.93 30.76 20.68
C ALA A 292 71.33 29.37 20.97
N ARG A 293 72.20 28.46 21.45
CA ARG A 293 71.90 27.15 22.03
C ARG A 293 71.23 27.31 23.40
N GLY A 294 70.37 26.36 23.77
CA GLY A 294 69.91 26.16 25.15
C GLY A 294 69.35 24.75 25.34
N ASN A 295 70.19 23.87 25.87
CA ASN A 295 69.98 22.45 26.17
C ASN A 295 69.06 22.26 27.39
N GLY A 296 68.28 21.17 27.45
CA GLY A 296 67.52 20.78 28.64
C GLY A 296 66.81 19.44 28.51
N GLN A 297 67.56 18.35 28.63
CA GLN A 297 67.09 16.95 28.72
C GLN A 297 66.40 16.62 30.05
N GLY A 298 65.49 15.62 30.02
CA GLY A 298 65.04 14.82 31.16
C GLY A 298 63.58 14.33 31.00
N ASN A 299 63.29 13.23 30.29
CA ASN A 299 63.11 11.85 30.81
C ASN A 299 62.27 11.76 32.10
N LEU A 300 61.26 10.89 32.32
CA LEU A 300 60.97 9.55 31.81
C LEU A 300 59.63 9.05 32.43
N LYS A 301 58.98 8.07 31.77
CA LYS A 301 57.98 7.08 32.26
C LYS A 301 56.54 7.62 32.49
N GLY A 302 55.50 7.14 31.81
CA GLY A 302 55.21 5.78 31.35
C GLY A 302 54.25 5.11 32.33
N LEU A 303 52.96 5.06 32.02
CA LEU A 303 52.08 3.98 32.49
C LEU A 303 50.89 3.81 31.54
N ASP A 304 50.66 2.54 31.28
CA ASP A 304 49.88 1.90 30.25
C ASP A 304 48.60 1.30 30.91
N ILE A 305 47.65 0.86 30.07
CA ILE A 305 46.73 -0.28 30.29
C ILE A 305 45.32 -0.06 30.92
N ALA A 306 44.36 -0.32 30.03
CA ALA A 306 43.17 -1.20 30.08
C ALA A 306 41.86 -0.86 30.81
N LEU A 307 40.83 -0.84 29.95
CA LEU A 307 39.50 -1.45 30.05
C LEU A 307 39.36 -2.61 31.05
N PRO A 308 38.16 -2.73 31.64
CA PRO A 308 37.27 -3.84 31.28
C PRO A 308 36.01 -3.41 30.51
#